data_AF-A0A2M8Q7A4-F1
#
_entry.id   AF-A0A2M8Q7A4-F1
#
_cell.length_a   1.000
_cell.length_b   1.000
_cell.length_c   1.000
_cell.angle_alpha   90.00
_cell.angle_beta   90.00
_cell.angle_gamma   90.00
#
_symmetry.space_group_name_H-M   'P 1'
#
loop_
_entity.id
_entity.type
_entity.pdbx_description
1 polymer ?
#
loop_
_entity_poly.entity_id
_entity_poly.type
_entity_poly.pdbx_seq_one_letter_code
_entity_poly.pdbx_strand_id
1 'polypeptide(L)'
;DNPSTCSRHARAVGLETRALAGPPPMLIVHVLYDCGDAMGANLINTACEALAPRIAQLAGGRVNLRILSNLSDRRMAWATCTIRAELLASRADNAISPEEIVARIVEASRFAELDPYRAATHNKGIMNGIDAVVIATGNDWRAVEAGA
;
A
#
# COMPACT_ATOMS: atom_id res chain seq x y z
N ASP A 1 5.36 -3.99 -28.65
CA ASP A 1 3.97 -3.52 -28.60
C ASP A 1 3.03 -4.65 -28.23
N ASN A 2 2.41 -4.56 -27.05
CA ASN A 2 1.31 -5.43 -26.65
C ASN A 2 0.01 -4.57 -26.64
N PRO A 3 -0.88 -4.67 -27.64
CA PRO A 3 -1.91 -3.66 -27.86
C PRO A 3 -3.11 -3.70 -26.90
N SER A 4 -3.24 -4.71 -26.03
CA SER A 4 -4.49 -4.96 -25.28
C SER A 4 -4.44 -4.64 -23.78
N THR A 5 -3.29 -4.27 -23.22
CA THR A 5 -3.12 -4.10 -21.75
C THR A 5 -2.70 -2.70 -21.31
N CYS A 6 -2.41 -1.78 -22.23
CA CYS A 6 -2.07 -0.41 -21.86
C CYS A 6 -3.36 0.40 -21.62
N SER A 7 -3.64 0.75 -20.36
CA SER A 7 -4.39 1.97 -20.11
C SER A 7 -3.70 3.10 -20.89
N ARG A 8 -4.44 4.04 -21.49
CA ARG A 8 -3.86 5.09 -22.37
C ARG A 8 -2.80 5.95 -21.68
N HIS A 9 -2.64 5.83 -20.36
CA HIS A 9 -1.74 6.59 -19.53
C HIS A 9 -0.62 5.74 -18.91
N ALA A 10 -0.58 4.44 -19.17
CA ALA A 10 0.40 3.56 -18.54
C ALA A 10 1.80 3.74 -19.15
N ARG A 11 2.82 3.89 -18.31
CA ARG A 11 4.20 4.10 -18.75
C ARG A 11 5.23 3.62 -17.74
N ALA A 12 6.37 3.17 -18.25
CA ALA A 12 7.55 2.93 -17.42
C ALA A 12 8.08 4.28 -16.91
N VAL A 13 8.34 4.37 -15.61
CA VAL A 13 8.83 5.58 -14.92
C VAL A 13 10.31 5.47 -14.60
N GLY A 14 10.80 4.25 -14.33
CA GLY A 14 12.20 4.05 -14.00
C GLY A 14 12.52 2.61 -13.60
N LEU A 15 13.79 2.40 -13.26
CA LEU A 15 14.31 1.14 -12.76
C LEU A 15 15.14 1.40 -11.51
N GLU A 16 15.05 0.49 -10.55
CA GLU A 16 15.92 0.47 -9.38
C GLU A 16 16.46 -0.93 -9.15
N THR A 17 17.65 -1.01 -8.56
CA THR A 17 18.32 -2.28 -8.32
C THR A 17 18.77 -2.40 -6.89
N ARG A 18 18.60 -3.60 -6.32
CA ARG A 18 19.11 -3.95 -4.99
C ARG A 18 19.85 -5.28 -5.07
N ALA A 19 21.06 -5.31 -4.52
CA ALA A 19 21.83 -6.55 -4.38
C ALA A 19 21.66 -7.10 -2.96
N LEU A 20 21.35 -8.39 -2.83
CA LEU A 20 21.31 -9.10 -1.55
C LEU A 20 22.49 -10.07 -1.50
N ALA A 21 23.30 -9.94 -0.46
CA ALA A 21 24.55 -10.68 -0.28
C ALA A 21 24.40 -12.08 0.32
N GLY A 22 23.17 -12.58 0.53
CA GLY A 22 22.93 -13.93 1.07
C GLY A 22 23.36 -15.04 0.10
N PRO A 23 23.52 -16.30 0.54
CA PRO A 23 23.72 -17.44 -0.35
C PRO A 23 22.36 -18.07 -0.76
N PRO A 24 22.01 -18.17 -2.06
CA PRO A 24 22.71 -17.59 -3.21
C PRO A 24 22.48 -16.08 -3.32
N PRO A 25 23.46 -15.31 -3.86
CA PRO A 25 23.32 -13.88 -4.01
C PRO A 25 22.20 -13.55 -4.99
N MET A 26 21.47 -12.46 -4.72
CA MET A 26 20.32 -12.06 -5.53
C MET A 26 20.45 -10.63 -6.01
N LEU A 27 20.10 -10.40 -7.28
CA LEU A 27 19.86 -9.06 -7.83
C LEU A 27 18.36 -8.88 -8.00
N ILE A 28 17.80 -7.86 -7.37
CA ILE A 28 16.40 -7.48 -7.48
C ILE A 28 16.35 -6.25 -8.36
N VAL A 29 15.55 -6.32 -9.41
CA VAL A 29 15.29 -5.20 -10.31
C VAL A 29 13.84 -4.79 -10.12
N HIS A 30 13.62 -3.63 -9.52
CA HIS A 30 12.31 -3.03 -9.40
C HIS A 30 12.00 -2.24 -10.68
N VAL A 31 10.90 -2.59 -11.33
CA VAL A 31 10.37 -1.83 -12.47
C VAL A 31 9.32 -0.86 -11.94
N LEU A 32 9.62 0.43 -12.02
CA LEU A 32 8.69 1.48 -11.61
C LEU A 32 7.76 1.78 -12.77
N TYR A 33 6.46 1.63 -12.54
CA TYR A 33 5.45 1.75 -13.58
C TYR A 33 4.30 2.64 -13.08
N ASP A 34 3.93 3.62 -13.90
CA ASP A 34 2.70 4.39 -13.74
C ASP A 34 1.62 3.63 -14.49
N CYS A 35 0.62 3.11 -13.76
CA CYS A 35 -0.42 2.26 -14.33
C CYS A 35 -1.67 3.05 -14.76
N GLY A 36 -1.67 4.38 -14.58
CA GLY A 36 -2.89 5.19 -14.69
C GLY A 36 -3.99 4.67 -13.77
N ASP A 37 -5.19 4.48 -14.33
CA ASP A 37 -6.39 4.07 -13.56
C ASP A 37 -6.42 2.59 -13.17
N ALA A 38 -5.49 1.78 -13.69
CA ALA A 38 -5.45 0.35 -13.38
C ALA A 38 -4.79 0.08 -12.01
N MET A 39 -5.16 -1.02 -11.38
CA MET A 39 -4.38 -1.57 -10.25
C MET A 39 -2.94 -1.87 -10.68
N GLY A 40 -2.75 -2.46 -11.87
CA GLY A 40 -1.44 -2.61 -12.52
C GLY A 40 -0.81 -3.99 -12.43
N ALA A 41 -1.39 -4.96 -11.71
CA ALA A 41 -0.78 -6.28 -11.52
C ALA A 41 -0.41 -6.99 -12.83
N ASN A 42 -1.37 -7.18 -13.74
CA ASN A 42 -1.13 -7.86 -15.02
C ASN A 42 -0.14 -7.07 -15.90
N LEU A 43 -0.30 -5.74 -15.93
CA LEU A 43 0.55 -4.85 -16.71
C LEU A 43 2.02 -4.95 -16.27
N ILE A 44 2.27 -4.86 -14.97
CA ILE A 44 3.62 -4.93 -14.38
C ILE A 44 4.21 -6.32 -14.61
N ASN A 45 3.44 -7.40 -14.41
CA ASN A 45 3.94 -8.76 -14.62
C ASN A 45 4.34 -8.98 -16.09
N THR A 46 3.51 -8.57 -17.04
CA THR A 46 3.84 -8.63 -18.47
C THR A 46 5.09 -7.81 -18.81
N ALA A 47 5.26 -6.63 -18.23
CA ALA A 47 6.47 -5.83 -18.41
C ALA A 47 7.71 -6.55 -17.85
N CYS A 48 7.61 -7.14 -16.66
CA CYS A 48 8.68 -7.93 -16.04
C CYS A 48 9.04 -9.17 -16.87
N GLU A 49 8.05 -9.86 -17.42
CA GLU A 49 8.24 -11.00 -18.34
C GLU A 49 9.00 -10.59 -19.60
N ALA A 50 8.62 -9.47 -20.21
CA ALA A 50 9.28 -8.95 -21.40
C ALA A 50 10.73 -8.52 -21.14
N LEU A 51 11.02 -7.96 -19.95
CA LEU A 51 12.36 -7.51 -19.57
C LEU A 51 13.28 -8.64 -19.12
N ALA A 52 12.73 -9.77 -18.65
CA ALA A 52 13.50 -10.84 -18.02
C ALA A 52 14.64 -11.40 -18.88
N PRO A 53 14.48 -11.69 -20.20
CA PRO A 53 15.58 -12.21 -21.02
C PRO A 53 16.75 -11.23 -21.11
N ARG A 54 16.47 -9.93 -21.26
CA ARG A 54 17.50 -8.90 -21.36
C ARG A 54 18.23 -8.69 -20.03
N ILE A 55 17.51 -8.71 -18.92
CA ILE A 55 18.11 -8.62 -17.57
C ILE A 55 19.01 -9.83 -17.31
N ALA A 56 18.56 -11.05 -17.63
CA ALA A 56 19.36 -12.27 -17.47
C ALA A 56 20.67 -12.19 -18.26
N GLN A 57 20.60 -11.74 -19.52
CA GLN A 57 21.77 -11.56 -20.38
C GLN A 57 22.75 -10.53 -19.81
N LEU A 58 22.26 -9.36 -19.36
CA LEU A 58 23.10 -8.29 -18.82
C LEU A 58 23.76 -8.67 -17.49
N ALA A 59 23.03 -9.38 -16.63
CA ALA A 59 23.51 -9.79 -15.32
C ALA A 59 24.33 -11.09 -15.34
N GLY A 60 24.40 -11.81 -16.47
CA GLY A 60 25.06 -13.11 -16.58
C GLY A 60 24.43 -14.19 -15.69
N GLY A 61 23.12 -14.10 -15.42
CA GLY A 61 22.42 -14.93 -14.45
C GLY A 61 21.06 -15.43 -14.94
N ARG A 62 20.23 -15.93 -14.02
CA ARG A 62 18.85 -16.37 -14.31
C ARG A 62 17.83 -15.49 -13.61
N VAL A 63 16.71 -15.20 -14.28
CA VAL A 63 15.57 -14.52 -13.65
C VAL A 63 14.63 -15.55 -13.03
N ASN A 64 14.38 -15.43 -11.73
CA ASN A 64 13.53 -16.36 -10.99
C ASN A 64 12.06 -15.91 -11.00
N LEU A 65 11.75 -14.78 -10.35
CA LEU A 65 10.40 -14.23 -10.22
C LEU A 65 10.24 -12.97 -11.08
N ARG A 66 9.02 -12.77 -11.60
CA ARG A 66 8.60 -11.65 -12.46
C ARG A 66 7.22 -11.19 -12.00
N ILE A 67 7.17 -10.62 -10.81
CA ILE A 67 5.93 -10.41 -10.07
C ILE A 67 5.91 -9.00 -9.48
N LEU A 68 4.73 -8.38 -9.45
CA LEU A 68 4.53 -7.12 -8.74
C LEU A 68 4.82 -7.26 -7.23
N SER A 69 5.03 -6.11 -6.58
CA SER A 69 5.03 -5.99 -5.12
C SER A 69 3.69 -5.42 -4.67
N ASN A 70 3.05 -6.04 -3.66
CA ASN A 70 1.90 -5.43 -2.98
C ASN A 70 2.32 -4.37 -1.95
N LEU A 71 3.58 -4.39 -1.48
CA LEU A 71 4.17 -3.25 -0.80
C LEU A 71 4.29 -2.12 -1.84
N SER A 72 3.32 -1.22 -1.83
CA SER A 72 3.07 -0.19 -2.83
C SER A 72 3.33 1.21 -2.27
N ASP A 73 4.50 1.36 -1.65
CA ASP A 73 4.98 2.57 -0.96
C ASP A 73 5.13 3.83 -1.85
N ARG A 74 5.01 3.71 -3.18
CA ARG A 74 4.99 4.83 -4.13
C ARG A 74 3.60 5.20 -4.64
N ARG A 75 2.56 4.47 -4.24
CA ARG A 75 1.17 4.72 -4.62
C ARG A 75 0.34 5.05 -3.38
N MET A 76 0.74 6.12 -2.70
CA MET A 76 0.13 6.53 -1.43
C MET A 76 -1.09 7.43 -1.62
N ALA A 77 -2.09 7.26 -0.75
CA ALA A 77 -3.22 8.16 -0.59
C ALA A 77 -3.24 8.73 0.83
N TRP A 78 -3.72 9.96 0.99
CA TRP A 78 -3.71 10.68 2.27
C TRP A 78 -5.06 11.33 2.54
N ALA A 79 -5.48 11.30 3.81
CA ALA A 79 -6.66 12.00 4.30
C ALA A 79 -6.35 12.67 5.65
N THR A 80 -6.88 13.87 5.85
CA THR A 80 -6.79 14.60 7.13
C THR A 80 -8.16 15.16 7.47
N CYS A 81 -8.46 15.28 8.77
CA CYS A 81 -9.68 15.93 9.23
C CYS A 81 -9.39 16.78 10.48
N THR A 82 -10.23 17.78 10.69
CA THR A 82 -10.20 18.60 11.90
C THR A 82 -11.61 18.62 12.48
N ILE A 83 -11.74 18.17 13.72
CA ILE A 83 -13.01 18.11 14.44
C ILE A 83 -12.91 19.07 15.61
N ARG A 84 -13.85 20.01 15.71
CA ARG A 84 -13.95 20.89 16.88
C ARG A 84 -14.33 20.06 18.10
N ALA A 85 -13.70 20.30 19.24
CA ALA A 85 -13.93 19.53 20.46
C ALA A 85 -15.42 19.49 20.83
N GLU A 86 -16.11 20.62 20.71
CA GLU A 86 -17.55 20.74 21.01
C GLU A 86 -18.44 19.76 20.21
N LEU A 87 -17.99 19.26 19.06
CA LEU A 87 -18.73 18.28 18.26
C LEU A 87 -18.56 16.83 18.75
N LEU A 88 -17.59 16.58 19.64
CA LEU A 88 -17.33 15.27 20.24
C LEU A 88 -18.15 15.02 21.50
N ALA A 89 -18.78 16.06 22.06
CA ALA A 89 -19.68 15.91 23.21
C ALA A 89 -20.83 14.95 22.87
N SER A 90 -20.94 13.89 23.66
CA SER A 90 -22.05 12.96 23.63
C SER A 90 -23.28 13.59 24.30
N ARG A 91 -24.46 13.47 23.69
CA ARG A 91 -25.74 13.83 24.34
C ARG A 91 -26.14 12.85 25.46
N ALA A 92 -25.50 11.68 25.51
CA ALA A 92 -25.87 10.56 26.37
C ALA A 92 -25.04 10.48 27.65
N ASP A 93 -23.87 11.14 27.70
CA ASP A 93 -22.95 11.08 28.82
C ASP A 93 -22.34 12.45 29.08
N ASN A 94 -23.06 13.27 29.86
CA ASN A 94 -22.62 14.61 30.27
C ASN A 94 -21.48 14.58 31.31
N ALA A 95 -20.96 13.40 31.67
CA ALA A 95 -19.93 13.27 32.69
C ALA A 95 -18.50 13.55 32.18
N ILE A 96 -18.28 13.55 30.86
CA ILE A 96 -16.94 13.75 30.26
C ILE A 96 -16.95 15.02 29.41
N SER A 97 -15.99 15.93 29.64
CA SER A 97 -15.89 17.16 28.86
C SER A 97 -15.38 16.89 27.43
N PRO A 98 -15.71 17.73 26.45
CA PRO A 98 -15.14 17.68 25.10
C PRO A 98 -13.61 17.57 25.06
N GLU A 99 -12.92 18.34 25.90
CA GLU A 99 -11.47 18.39 25.99
C GLU A 99 -10.90 17.08 26.53
N GLU A 100 -11.59 16.47 27.48
CA GLU A 100 -11.21 15.16 27.99
C GLU A 100 -11.39 14.05 26.93
N ILE A 101 -12.43 14.12 26.10
CA ILE A 101 -12.60 13.20 24.96
C ILE A 101 -11.44 13.35 23.97
N VAL A 102 -11.04 14.59 23.64
CA VAL A 102 -9.88 14.84 22.77
C VAL A 102 -8.60 14.25 23.36
N ALA A 103 -8.34 14.50 24.65
CA ALA A 103 -7.17 13.96 25.34
C ALA A 103 -7.13 12.42 25.26
N ARG A 104 -8.27 11.76 25.54
CA ARG A 104 -8.40 10.30 25.46
C ARG A 104 -8.20 9.76 24.04
N ILE A 105 -8.65 10.46 23.00
CA ILE A 105 -8.40 10.08 21.59
C ILE A 105 -6.89 10.14 21.29
N VAL A 106 -6.21 11.21 21.74
CA VAL A 106 -4.76 11.36 21.57
C VAL A 106 -4.00 10.27 22.32
N GLU A 107 -4.37 9.99 23.57
CA GLU A 107 -3.81 8.90 24.37
C GLU A 107 -4.00 7.53 23.70
N ALA A 108 -5.20 7.26 23.17
CA ALA A 108 -5.48 6.02 22.44
C ALA A 108 -4.66 5.87 21.16
N SER A 109 -4.40 6.97 20.45
CA SER A 109 -3.48 6.99 19.29
C SER A 109 -2.06 6.65 19.72
N ARG A 110 -1.54 7.32 20.77
CA ARG A 110 -0.21 7.03 21.31
C ARG A 110 -0.08 5.61 21.82
N PHE A 111 -1.12 5.06 22.44
CA PHE A 111 -1.14 3.66 22.85
C PHE A 111 -0.95 2.72 21.65
N ALA A 112 -1.64 2.96 20.53
CA ALA A 112 -1.46 2.17 19.31
C ALA A 112 -0.06 2.31 18.68
N GLU A 113 0.60 3.46 18.81
CA GLU A 113 1.98 3.66 18.35
C GLU A 113 3.01 2.91 19.20
N LEU A 114 2.74 2.73 20.49
CA LEU A 114 3.69 2.18 21.46
C LEU A 114 3.57 0.67 21.66
N ASP A 115 2.40 0.07 21.39
CA ASP A 115 2.14 -1.36 21.59
C ASP A 115 1.65 -2.05 20.31
N PRO A 116 2.43 -2.97 19.70
CA PRO A 116 2.01 -3.74 18.54
C PRO A 116 0.70 -4.52 18.71
N TYR A 117 0.38 -4.98 19.92
CA TYR A 117 -0.91 -5.67 20.18
C TYR A 117 -2.09 -4.71 19.99
N ARG A 118 -1.94 -3.46 20.45
CA ARG A 118 -2.94 -2.43 20.21
C ARG A 118 -2.93 -1.94 18.77
N ALA A 119 -1.75 -1.77 18.17
CA ALA A 119 -1.59 -1.36 16.77
C ALA A 119 -2.40 -2.25 15.82
N ALA A 120 -2.31 -3.57 15.99
CA ALA A 120 -3.08 -4.52 15.18
C ALA A 120 -4.60 -4.26 15.26
N THR A 121 -5.12 -3.99 16.45
CA THR A 121 -6.56 -3.70 16.63
C THR A 121 -6.95 -2.32 16.12
N HIS A 122 -6.07 -1.32 16.26
CA HIS A 122 -6.24 0.02 15.70
C HIS A 122 -6.34 -0.04 14.17
N ASN A 123 -5.38 -0.69 13.51
CA ASN A 123 -5.33 -0.84 12.06
C ASN A 123 -6.52 -1.64 11.54
N LYS A 124 -6.91 -2.72 12.23
CA LYS A 124 -8.13 -3.47 11.90
C LYS A 124 -9.37 -2.56 11.85
N GLY A 125 -9.48 -1.62 12.79
CA GLY A 125 -10.56 -0.63 12.83
C GLY A 125 -10.58 0.28 11.60
N ILE A 126 -9.41 0.67 11.09
CA ILE A 126 -9.26 1.44 9.85
C ILE A 126 -9.69 0.60 8.64
N MET A 127 -9.16 -0.62 8.56
CA MET A 127 -9.39 -1.53 7.43
C MET A 127 -10.84 -1.96 7.29
N ASN A 128 -11.60 -2.06 8.38
CA ASN A 128 -13.06 -2.26 8.34
C ASN A 128 -13.78 -1.30 7.38
N GLY A 129 -13.38 -0.02 7.36
CA GLY A 129 -13.98 0.99 6.49
C GLY A 129 -13.42 0.95 5.07
N ILE A 130 -12.10 0.83 4.95
CA ILE A 130 -11.40 0.78 3.65
C ILE A 130 -11.85 -0.44 2.85
N ASP A 131 -11.81 -1.63 3.44
CA ASP A 131 -12.17 -2.88 2.76
C ASP A 131 -13.62 -2.88 2.27
N ALA A 132 -14.53 -2.28 3.03
CA ALA A 132 -15.92 -2.16 2.60
C ALA A 132 -16.04 -1.38 1.28
N VAL A 133 -15.32 -0.27 1.12
CA VAL A 133 -15.29 0.52 -0.12
C VAL A 133 -14.54 -0.22 -1.23
N VAL A 134 -13.42 -0.87 -0.91
CA VAL A 134 -12.62 -1.65 -1.87
C VAL A 134 -13.45 -2.79 -2.45
N ILE A 135 -14.19 -3.53 -1.61
CA ILE A 135 -15.12 -4.58 -2.04
C ILE A 135 -16.25 -4.01 -2.87
N ALA A 136 -16.90 -2.92 -2.41
CA ALA A 136 -18.03 -2.31 -3.12
C ALA A 136 -17.65 -1.79 -4.52
N THR A 137 -16.38 -1.46 -4.74
CA THR A 137 -15.84 -0.99 -6.03
C THR A 137 -15.20 -2.10 -6.85
N GLY A 138 -15.26 -3.36 -6.40
CA GLY A 138 -14.72 -4.51 -7.13
C GLY A 138 -13.19 -4.60 -7.15
N ASN A 139 -12.51 -3.90 -6.23
CA ASN A 139 -11.07 -3.93 -6.08
C ASN A 139 -10.60 -5.11 -5.20
N ASP A 140 -9.32 -5.46 -5.29
CA ASP A 140 -8.73 -6.53 -4.47
C ASP A 140 -8.36 -6.03 -3.07
N TRP A 141 -9.17 -6.37 -2.06
CA TRP A 141 -8.92 -5.98 -0.67
C TRP A 141 -7.68 -6.63 -0.05
N ARG A 142 -7.26 -7.83 -0.50
CA ARG A 142 -6.07 -8.48 0.04
C ARG A 142 -4.81 -7.74 -0.36
N ALA A 143 -4.80 -7.16 -1.56
CA ALA A 143 -3.69 -6.33 -2.00
C ALA A 143 -3.60 -5.02 -1.21
N VAL A 144 -4.74 -4.42 -0.86
CA VAL A 144 -4.79 -3.21 -0.02
C VAL A 144 -4.33 -3.51 1.41
N GLU A 145 -4.87 -4.56 2.05
CA GLU A 145 -4.47 -5.02 3.38
C GLU A 145 -2.97 -5.32 3.49
N ALA A 146 -2.39 -5.98 2.47
CA ALA A 146 -0.96 -6.32 2.49
C ALA A 146 -0.03 -5.12 2.32
N GLY A 147 -0.54 -3.99 1.80
CA GLY A 147 0.24 -2.77 1.59
C GLY A 147 0.00 -1.65 2.60
N ALA A 148 -1.00 -1.82 3.48
CA ALA A 148 -1.41 -0.85 4.49
C ALA A 148 -0.56 -0.87 5.78
#